data_AF-A0A938KPP2-F1
#
_entry.id   AF-A0A938KPP2-F1
#
_cell.length_a   1.000
_cell.length_b   1.000
_cell.length_c   1.000
_cell.angle_alpha   90.00
_cell.angle_beta   90.00
_cell.angle_gamma   90.00
#
_symmetry.space_group_name_H-M   'P 1'
#
loop_
_entity.id
_entity.type
_entity.pdbx_description
1 polymer ?
#
loop_
_entity_poly.entity_id
_entity_poly.type
_entity_poly.pdbx_seq_one_letter_code
_entity_poly.pdbx_strand_id
1 'polypeptide(L)'
;MSKPLQPSSGTVASRALLVAATLGVPLLRAGERALVDTSRSPHALMHMPGLGEVRWAGGLLGGRFEVCRTTMVPHLWTIFQDDQESHAWSNFLIAAGLGRGRDGRFHGPPFNDGDFLKWFEALAQIYAVTREPALDRQMDEIIAVLAKAQREDGYLHTQKIIPQRQGDPKAKEFAERGHFETYNMGHLMTAACVHHRATGKTTLLTLARKAADYLERLCLSAPADLARNAICPSHYMGVAELYRVTREPRYLALARKLLEIRDLVPGTPFASDQNQDRVPLAQMTTAVGHAVRANYLYAGAA
;
A
#
# COMPACT_ATOMS: atom_id res chain seq x y z
N MET A 1 41.45 71.75 47.32
CA MET A 1 42.77 71.34 46.81
C MET A 1 42.67 69.91 46.28
N SER A 2 42.57 69.83 44.96
CA SER A 2 43.03 68.77 44.04
C SER A 2 43.60 67.45 44.62
N LYS A 3 43.00 66.33 44.21
CA LYS A 3 43.71 65.14 43.70
C LYS A 3 42.85 64.39 42.65
N PRO A 4 43.46 63.73 41.65
CA PRO A 4 42.84 63.43 40.36
C PRO A 4 42.34 61.98 40.21
N LEU A 5 41.51 61.80 39.18
CA LEU A 5 40.89 60.56 38.71
C LEU A 5 41.91 59.44 38.39
N GLN A 6 41.56 58.20 38.75
CA GLN A 6 42.04 56.97 38.11
C GLN A 6 40.93 56.41 37.20
N PRO A 7 41.24 55.91 35.99
CA PRO A 7 40.25 55.30 35.10
C PRO A 7 40.02 53.83 35.50
N SER A 8 38.74 53.45 35.68
CA SER A 8 38.35 52.06 35.86
C SER A 8 38.42 51.30 34.53
N SER A 9 39.08 50.16 34.61
CA SER A 9 39.23 49.09 33.63
C SER A 9 38.05 48.90 32.65
N GLY A 10 38.37 48.93 31.36
CA GLY A 10 37.48 48.45 30.31
C GLY A 10 37.32 46.93 30.35
N THR A 11 36.08 46.49 30.23
CA THR A 11 35.75 45.10 29.90
C THR A 11 35.09 45.13 28.52
N VAL A 12 35.79 44.57 27.53
CA VAL A 12 35.29 44.40 26.16
C VAL A 12 34.14 43.39 26.21
N ALA A 13 32.91 43.86 26.02
CA ALA A 13 31.76 42.99 25.82
C ALA A 13 31.86 42.35 24.43
N SER A 14 32.36 41.12 24.38
CA SER A 14 32.33 40.27 23.19
C SER A 14 30.88 40.06 22.76
N ARG A 15 30.48 40.65 21.63
CA ARG A 15 29.22 40.35 20.96
C ARG A 15 29.34 38.97 20.32
N ALA A 16 28.90 37.93 21.03
CA ALA A 16 28.70 36.63 20.43
C ALA A 16 27.51 36.74 19.45
N LEU A 17 27.77 36.70 18.14
CA LEU A 17 26.73 36.51 17.14
C LEU A 17 26.17 35.09 17.33
N LEU A 18 24.95 34.99 17.84
CA LEU A 18 24.18 33.76 17.82
C LEU A 18 23.72 33.54 16.37
N VAL A 19 24.51 32.79 15.60
CA VAL A 19 24.04 32.27 14.31
C VAL A 19 23.06 31.15 14.63
N ALA A 20 21.77 31.47 14.60
CA ALA A 20 20.71 30.47 14.63
C ALA A 20 20.81 29.67 13.32
N ALA A 21 21.44 28.50 13.38
CA ALA A 21 21.37 27.51 12.31
C ALA A 21 19.90 27.07 12.22
N THR A 22 19.14 27.69 11.31
CA THR A 22 17.86 27.15 10.88
C THR A 22 18.15 25.85 10.17
N LEU A 23 18.15 24.74 10.92
CA LEU A 23 17.99 23.40 10.36
C LEU A 23 16.75 23.48 9.47
N GLY A 24 16.97 23.46 8.15
CA GLY A 24 15.91 23.53 7.17
C GLY A 24 15.01 22.32 7.37
N VAL A 25 13.93 22.49 8.14
CA VAL A 25 12.82 21.55 8.10
C VAL A 25 12.33 21.60 6.66
N PRO A 26 12.41 20.50 5.89
CA PRO A 26 11.88 20.51 4.54
C PRO A 26 10.41 20.93 4.64
N LEU A 27 10.08 22.06 4.01
CA LEU A 27 8.70 22.51 3.87
C LEU A 27 7.97 21.43 3.08
N LEU A 28 7.25 20.56 3.80
CA LEU A 28 6.33 19.61 3.20
C LEU A 28 5.38 20.39 2.29
N ARG A 29 5.29 19.99 1.02
CA ARG A 29 4.29 20.59 0.13
C ARG A 29 2.91 20.08 0.54
N ALA A 30 1.93 20.97 0.43
CA ALA A 30 0.52 20.58 0.62
C ALA A 30 0.21 19.35 -0.25
N GLY A 31 -0.32 18.30 0.38
CA GLY A 31 -0.68 17.05 -0.28
C GLY A 31 0.38 15.97 -0.36
N GLU A 32 1.64 16.20 0.06
CA GLU A 32 2.67 15.13 0.09
C GLU A 32 2.31 13.95 1.02
N ARG A 33 1.46 14.21 2.02
CA ARG A 33 0.92 13.19 2.94
C ARG A 33 -0.55 12.87 2.70
N ALA A 34 -1.09 13.24 1.54
CA ALA A 34 -2.46 12.91 1.18
C ALA A 34 -2.64 11.41 0.89
N LEU A 35 -3.90 10.96 0.85
CA LEU A 35 -4.22 9.56 0.50
C LEU A 35 -3.61 9.17 -0.86
N VAL A 36 -3.63 10.08 -1.84
CA VAL A 36 -2.95 9.99 -3.13
C VAL A 36 -2.14 11.26 -3.33
N ASP A 37 -0.82 11.13 -3.38
CA ASP A 37 0.09 12.28 -3.49
C ASP A 37 0.27 12.70 -4.96
N THR A 38 -0.53 13.69 -5.36
CA THR A 38 -0.45 14.34 -6.69
C THR A 38 0.34 15.65 -6.68
N SER A 39 0.99 16.03 -5.57
CA SER A 39 1.66 17.33 -5.36
C SER A 39 2.80 17.62 -6.35
N ARG A 40 3.32 16.57 -6.99
CA ARG A 40 4.39 16.62 -8.00
C ARG A 40 3.94 16.26 -9.41
N SER A 41 2.63 16.04 -9.62
CA SER A 41 2.11 15.81 -10.96
C SER A 41 2.01 17.15 -11.71
N PRO A 42 2.60 17.27 -12.92
CA PRO A 42 2.43 18.47 -13.74
C PRO A 42 0.98 18.64 -14.26
N HIS A 43 0.14 17.62 -14.11
CA HIS A 43 -1.24 17.61 -14.57
C HIS A 43 -2.26 17.83 -13.45
N ALA A 44 -1.83 17.83 -12.19
CA ALA A 44 -2.74 18.02 -11.06
C ALA A 44 -3.11 19.51 -10.92
N LEU A 45 -4.41 19.81 -11.02
CA LEU A 45 -4.96 21.15 -10.80
C LEU A 45 -5.27 21.41 -9.32
N MET A 46 -5.46 20.35 -8.53
CA MET A 46 -5.79 20.40 -7.12
C MET A 46 -5.01 19.35 -6.33
N HIS A 47 -4.75 19.65 -5.07
CA HIS A 47 -4.09 18.76 -4.13
C HIS A 47 -5.01 18.43 -2.96
N MET A 48 -5.01 17.17 -2.56
CA MET A 48 -5.76 16.72 -1.39
C MET A 48 -5.04 17.14 -0.11
N PRO A 49 -5.75 17.41 0.99
CA PRO A 49 -5.13 17.57 2.30
C PRO A 49 -4.47 16.27 2.76
N GLY A 50 -3.50 16.38 3.66
CA GLY A 50 -2.86 15.24 4.31
C GLY A 50 -3.84 14.41 5.14
N LEU A 51 -3.56 13.10 5.29
CA LEU A 51 -4.44 12.14 5.98
C LEU A 51 -4.86 12.56 7.40
N GLY A 52 -4.04 13.36 8.09
CA GLY A 52 -4.31 13.84 9.44
C GLY A 52 -4.64 15.34 9.54
N GLU A 53 -4.73 16.06 8.42
CA GLU A 53 -4.92 17.52 8.43
C GLU A 53 -6.38 17.93 8.56
N VAL A 54 -7.31 17.04 8.20
CA VAL A 54 -8.75 17.26 8.35
C VAL A 54 -9.27 16.54 9.59
N ARG A 55 -10.11 17.22 10.37
CA ARG A 55 -10.76 16.68 11.57
C ARG A 55 -12.27 16.80 11.44
N TRP A 56 -12.97 15.76 11.85
CA TRP A 56 -14.43 15.78 11.92
C TRP A 56 -14.89 16.54 13.15
N ALA A 57 -15.74 17.55 12.96
CA ALA A 57 -16.36 18.30 14.06
C ALA A 57 -17.77 17.76 14.43
N GLY A 58 -18.08 16.51 14.04
CA GLY A 58 -19.41 15.90 14.15
C GLY A 58 -20.14 15.80 12.81
N GLY A 59 -21.47 15.81 12.84
CA GLY A 59 -22.34 15.70 11.66
C GLY A 59 -22.37 14.29 11.04
N LEU A 60 -23.00 14.17 9.87
CA LEU A 60 -23.21 12.88 9.21
C LEU A 60 -21.90 12.11 8.98
N LEU A 61 -20.89 12.76 8.38
CA LEU A 61 -19.60 12.11 8.06
C LEU A 61 -18.76 11.84 9.31
N GLY A 62 -18.79 12.73 10.30
CA GLY A 62 -18.16 12.48 11.60
C GLY A 62 -18.76 11.28 12.31
N GLY A 63 -20.10 11.14 12.31
CA GLY A 63 -20.78 9.97 12.86
C GLY A 63 -20.41 8.67 12.13
N ARG A 64 -20.29 8.69 10.79
CA ARG A 64 -19.82 7.53 10.02
C ARG A 64 -18.37 7.18 10.31
N PHE A 65 -17.50 8.18 10.50
CA PHE A 65 -16.12 7.95 10.92
C PHE A 65 -16.05 7.31 12.31
N GLU A 66 -16.85 7.77 13.28
CA GLU A 66 -16.89 7.17 14.61
C GLU A 66 -17.38 5.72 14.57
N VAL A 67 -18.42 5.41 13.80
CA VAL A 67 -18.86 4.00 13.59
C VAL A 67 -17.75 3.17 12.95
N CYS A 68 -17.05 3.73 11.95
CA CYS A 68 -15.94 3.07 11.28
C CYS A 68 -14.84 2.69 12.29
N ARG A 69 -14.39 3.67 13.07
CA ARG A 69 -13.27 3.52 14.00
C ARG A 69 -13.59 2.68 15.23
N THR A 70 -14.79 2.84 15.80
CA THR A 70 -15.11 2.24 17.10
C THR A 70 -15.85 0.91 17.00
N THR A 71 -16.46 0.61 15.84
CA THR A 71 -17.26 -0.61 15.66
C THR A 71 -16.81 -1.41 14.45
N MET A 72 -16.86 -0.83 13.24
CA MET A 72 -16.67 -1.59 12.00
C MET A 72 -15.27 -2.19 11.87
N VAL A 73 -14.22 -1.38 11.99
CA VAL A 73 -12.84 -1.85 11.83
C VAL A 73 -12.42 -2.80 12.96
N PRO A 74 -12.72 -2.53 14.25
CA PRO A 74 -12.48 -3.50 15.33
C PRO A 74 -13.25 -4.81 15.15
N HIS A 75 -14.51 -4.78 14.70
CA HIS A 75 -15.28 -6.01 14.48
C HIS A 75 -14.78 -6.84 13.29
N LEU A 76 -14.33 -6.19 12.20
CA LEU A 76 -13.70 -6.91 11.10
C LEU A 76 -12.45 -7.68 11.55
N TRP A 77 -11.69 -7.15 12.52
CA TRP A 77 -10.56 -7.88 13.11
C TRP A 77 -11.02 -9.18 13.78
N THR A 78 -12.13 -9.16 14.54
CA THR A 78 -12.64 -10.39 15.17
C THR A 78 -13.02 -11.44 14.13
N ILE A 79 -13.60 -11.02 13.00
CA ILE A 79 -13.94 -11.91 11.88
C ILE A 79 -12.66 -12.45 11.22
N PHE A 80 -11.67 -11.61 10.92
CA PHE A 80 -10.43 -12.03 10.26
C PHE A 80 -9.58 -12.99 11.10
N GLN A 81 -9.66 -12.88 12.43
CA GLN A 81 -9.00 -13.78 13.37
C GLN A 81 -9.77 -15.09 13.60
N ASP A 82 -11.03 -15.17 13.19
CA ASP A 82 -11.85 -16.35 13.39
C ASP A 82 -11.60 -17.40 12.28
N ASP A 83 -11.08 -18.55 12.70
CA ASP A 83 -10.83 -19.74 11.89
C ASP A 83 -12.10 -20.52 11.51
N GLN A 84 -13.27 -20.04 11.90
CA GLN A 84 -14.57 -20.56 11.46
C GLN A 84 -15.22 -19.64 10.42
N GLU A 85 -14.94 -18.32 10.46
CA GLU A 85 -15.60 -17.35 9.59
C GLU A 85 -14.76 -16.89 8.39
N SER A 86 -13.50 -16.46 8.58
CA SER A 86 -12.73 -15.84 7.47
C SER A 86 -11.39 -16.50 7.20
N HIS A 87 -10.64 -16.90 8.23
CA HIS A 87 -9.29 -17.47 8.13
C HIS A 87 -8.19 -16.54 7.57
N ALA A 88 -8.48 -15.29 7.22
CA ALA A 88 -7.50 -14.44 6.54
C ALA A 88 -6.22 -14.25 7.36
N TRP A 89 -6.37 -13.98 8.67
CA TRP A 89 -5.21 -13.84 9.55
C TRP A 89 -4.47 -15.16 9.73
N SER A 90 -5.19 -16.26 9.90
CA SER A 90 -4.57 -17.58 10.07
C SER A 90 -3.86 -18.07 8.83
N ASN A 91 -4.33 -17.74 7.63
CA ASN A 91 -3.59 -18.04 6.40
C ASN A 91 -2.22 -17.36 6.41
N PHE A 92 -2.11 -16.10 6.86
CA PHE A 92 -0.82 -15.44 7.03
C PHE A 92 0.04 -16.10 8.13
N LEU A 93 -0.55 -16.52 9.25
CA LEU A 93 0.17 -17.25 10.30
C LEU A 93 0.71 -18.60 9.80
N ILE A 94 -0.08 -19.37 9.05
CA ILE A 94 0.37 -20.63 8.45
C ILE A 94 1.47 -20.35 7.42
N ALA A 95 1.26 -19.37 6.54
CA ALA A 95 2.25 -18.97 5.55
C ALA A 95 3.55 -18.48 6.20
N ALA A 96 3.49 -17.88 7.39
CA ALA A 96 4.65 -17.45 8.17
C ALA A 96 5.30 -18.59 8.99
N GLY A 97 4.68 -19.76 9.08
CA GLY A 97 5.12 -20.85 9.96
C GLY A 97 4.89 -20.59 11.45
N LEU A 98 3.98 -19.68 11.78
CA LEU A 98 3.67 -19.23 13.15
C LEU A 98 2.35 -19.77 13.69
N GLY A 99 1.58 -20.48 12.86
CA GLY A 99 0.30 -21.07 13.25
C GLY A 99 -0.07 -22.25 12.38
N ARG A 100 -1.10 -22.99 12.80
CA ARG A 100 -1.68 -24.09 12.04
C ARG A 100 -3.09 -23.78 11.52
N GLY A 101 -3.69 -22.66 11.93
CA GLY A 101 -5.11 -22.39 11.65
C GLY A 101 -6.00 -23.59 12.02
N ARG A 102 -7.04 -23.82 11.22
CA ARG A 102 -7.97 -24.95 11.40
C ARG A 102 -7.31 -26.33 11.24
N ASP A 103 -6.56 -26.54 10.16
CA ASP A 103 -6.04 -27.86 9.77
C ASP A 103 -4.69 -27.82 9.02
N GLY A 104 -4.00 -26.68 9.08
CA GLY A 104 -2.73 -26.44 8.38
C GLY A 104 -2.87 -26.09 6.90
N ARG A 105 -4.08 -26.02 6.34
CA ARG A 105 -4.31 -25.70 4.93
C ARG A 105 -4.83 -24.27 4.76
N PHE A 106 -4.72 -23.77 3.53
CA PHE A 106 -5.38 -22.53 3.14
C PHE A 106 -6.90 -22.71 3.16
N HIS A 107 -7.62 -21.70 3.69
CA HIS A 107 -9.08 -21.61 3.64
C HIS A 107 -9.55 -20.23 3.17
N GLY A 108 -10.78 -20.17 2.66
CA GLY A 108 -11.40 -18.92 2.19
C GLY A 108 -11.18 -18.64 0.70
N PRO A 109 -11.65 -17.49 0.20
CA PRO A 109 -11.54 -17.15 -1.20
C PRO A 109 -10.08 -16.81 -1.58
N PRO A 110 -9.66 -17.02 -2.84
CA PRO A 110 -8.28 -16.73 -3.26
C PRO A 110 -7.83 -15.27 -3.04
N PHE A 111 -8.77 -14.32 -3.03
CA PHE A 111 -8.52 -12.89 -2.85
C PHE A 111 -8.53 -12.42 -1.37
N ASN A 112 -8.65 -13.33 -0.41
CA ASN A 112 -8.83 -12.99 1.02
C ASN A 112 -7.64 -12.22 1.60
N ASP A 113 -6.42 -12.47 1.13
CA ASP A 113 -5.24 -11.67 1.50
C ASP A 113 -5.45 -10.19 1.16
N GLY A 114 -6.04 -9.88 0.01
CA GLY A 114 -6.37 -8.52 -0.41
C GLY A 114 -7.46 -7.87 0.46
N ASP A 115 -8.46 -8.64 0.91
CA ASP A 115 -9.49 -8.17 1.84
C ASP A 115 -8.89 -7.78 3.19
N PHE A 116 -7.99 -8.62 3.71
CA PHE A 116 -7.22 -8.33 4.92
C PHE A 116 -6.36 -7.08 4.77
N LEU A 117 -5.66 -6.93 3.64
CA LEU A 117 -4.79 -5.77 3.39
C LEU A 117 -5.57 -4.47 3.21
N LYS A 118 -6.80 -4.51 2.68
CA LYS A 118 -7.72 -3.36 2.65
C LYS A 118 -8.17 -2.95 4.06
N TRP A 119 -8.45 -3.93 4.92
CA TRP A 119 -8.74 -3.64 6.32
C TRP A 119 -7.51 -3.06 7.05
N PHE A 120 -6.31 -3.57 6.77
CA PHE A 120 -5.07 -2.97 7.29
C PHE A 120 -4.90 -1.52 6.81
N GLU A 121 -5.20 -1.21 5.55
CA GLU A 121 -5.19 0.16 5.05
C GLU A 121 -6.14 1.07 5.86
N ALA A 122 -7.33 0.58 6.22
CA ALA A 122 -8.26 1.30 7.07
C ALA A 122 -7.69 1.57 8.48
N LEU A 123 -6.97 0.62 9.09
CA LEU A 123 -6.25 0.86 10.35
C LEU A 123 -5.24 2.01 10.22
N ALA A 124 -4.47 2.03 9.14
CA ALA A 124 -3.48 3.09 8.89
C ALA A 124 -4.15 4.47 8.72
N GLN A 125 -5.28 4.53 8.01
CA GLN A 125 -6.04 5.78 7.85
C GLN A 125 -6.64 6.27 9.18
N ILE A 126 -7.20 5.36 9.98
CA ILE A 126 -7.70 5.71 11.32
C ILE A 126 -6.55 6.23 12.19
N TYR A 127 -5.41 5.52 12.22
CA TYR A 127 -4.24 5.94 12.99
C TYR A 127 -3.73 7.32 12.55
N ALA A 128 -3.73 7.63 11.24
CA ALA A 128 -3.33 8.95 10.75
C ALA A 128 -4.17 10.08 11.36
N VAL A 129 -5.45 9.80 11.67
CA VAL A 129 -6.37 10.74 12.30
C VAL A 129 -6.20 10.75 13.83
N THR A 130 -6.31 9.60 14.48
CA THR A 130 -6.43 9.53 15.94
C THR A 130 -5.11 9.43 16.69
N ARG A 131 -4.05 8.98 16.02
CA ARG A 131 -2.72 8.74 16.60
C ARG A 131 -2.73 7.78 17.79
N GLU A 132 -3.72 6.89 17.86
CA GLU A 132 -3.83 5.90 18.93
C GLU A 132 -2.65 4.91 18.90
N PRO A 133 -1.83 4.83 19.98
CA PRO A 133 -0.63 3.98 19.98
C PRO A 133 -0.92 2.47 19.86
N ALA A 134 -2.13 2.04 20.22
CA ALA A 134 -2.54 0.65 20.10
C ALA A 134 -2.63 0.19 18.63
N LEU A 135 -3.14 1.06 17.74
CA LEU A 135 -3.23 0.77 16.31
C LEU A 135 -1.84 0.67 15.67
N ASP A 136 -0.91 1.53 16.08
CA ASP A 136 0.48 1.49 15.61
C ASP A 136 1.18 0.16 15.97
N ARG A 137 1.01 -0.30 17.21
CA ARG A 137 1.54 -1.60 17.67
C ARG A 137 0.88 -2.77 16.93
N GLN A 138 -0.44 -2.74 16.77
CA GLN A 138 -1.17 -3.79 16.05
C GLN A 138 -0.68 -3.89 14.60
N MET A 139 -0.47 -2.75 13.93
CA MET A 139 0.10 -2.74 12.58
C MET A 139 1.51 -3.33 12.54
N ASP A 140 2.40 -2.95 13.47
CA ASP A 140 3.76 -3.51 13.54
C ASP A 140 3.78 -5.03 13.75
N GLU A 141 2.91 -5.56 14.61
CA GLU A 141 2.75 -7.00 14.84
C GLU A 141 2.29 -7.74 13.58
N ILE A 142 1.30 -7.19 12.86
CA ILE A 142 0.83 -7.73 11.59
C ILE A 142 1.94 -7.74 10.55
N ILE A 143 2.66 -6.62 10.40
CA ILE A 143 3.74 -6.49 9.41
C ILE A 143 4.85 -7.51 9.66
N ALA A 144 5.17 -7.81 10.93
CA ALA A 144 6.16 -8.82 11.27
C ALA A 144 5.76 -10.23 10.77
N VAL A 145 4.48 -10.58 10.82
CA VAL A 145 3.95 -11.83 10.26
C VAL A 145 3.97 -11.81 8.74
N LEU A 146 3.51 -10.72 8.11
CA LEU A 146 3.57 -10.57 6.64
C LEU A 146 5.00 -10.72 6.12
N ALA A 147 5.99 -10.16 6.83
CA ALA A 147 7.40 -10.25 6.47
C ALA A 147 7.95 -11.69 6.51
N LYS A 148 7.46 -12.52 7.45
CA LYS A 148 7.82 -13.95 7.53
C LYS A 148 7.07 -14.81 6.51
N ALA A 149 5.86 -14.40 6.13
CA ALA A 149 5.07 -15.07 5.10
C ALA A 149 5.66 -14.82 3.71
N GLN A 150 6.06 -13.58 3.40
CA GLN A 150 6.62 -13.20 2.11
C GLN A 150 7.89 -13.99 1.79
N ARG A 151 7.97 -14.52 0.56
CA ARG A 151 9.15 -15.21 0.06
C ARG A 151 10.31 -14.26 -0.16
N GLU A 152 11.52 -14.80 -0.24
CA GLU A 152 12.75 -14.02 -0.46
C GLU A 152 12.71 -13.24 -1.77
N ASP A 153 12.14 -13.83 -2.83
CA ASP A 153 11.93 -13.18 -4.12
C ASP A 153 10.80 -12.13 -4.10
N GLY A 154 10.11 -11.92 -2.98
CA GLY A 154 9.08 -10.90 -2.84
C GLY A 154 7.66 -11.38 -3.14
N TYR A 155 7.47 -12.62 -3.56
CA TYR A 155 6.14 -13.20 -3.73
C TYR A 155 5.38 -13.29 -2.39
N LEU A 156 4.15 -12.79 -2.35
CA LEU A 156 3.24 -12.90 -1.21
C LEU A 156 1.82 -13.23 -1.70
N HIS A 157 1.42 -14.49 -1.52
CA HIS A 157 0.06 -14.97 -1.74
C HIS A 157 -0.13 -16.28 -0.97
N THR A 158 -0.87 -16.25 0.13
CA THR A 158 -0.92 -17.33 1.12
C THR A 158 -1.43 -18.64 0.53
N GLN A 159 -2.42 -18.58 -0.36
CA GLN A 159 -2.99 -19.74 -1.07
C GLN A 159 -1.94 -20.57 -1.81
N LYS A 160 -0.85 -19.95 -2.27
CA LYS A 160 0.24 -20.64 -2.98
C LYS A 160 1.41 -20.94 -2.05
N ILE A 161 1.76 -20.02 -1.17
CA ILE A 161 2.89 -20.19 -0.24
C ILE A 161 2.67 -21.37 0.72
N ILE A 162 1.46 -21.53 1.24
CA ILE A 162 1.14 -22.61 2.20
C ILE A 162 1.43 -24.00 1.59
N PRO A 163 0.81 -24.40 0.47
CA PRO A 163 1.09 -25.71 -0.13
C PRO A 163 2.53 -25.83 -0.67
N GLN A 164 3.14 -24.76 -1.19
CA GLN A 164 4.56 -24.77 -1.59
C GLN A 164 5.49 -25.16 -0.43
N ARG A 165 5.29 -24.56 0.75
CA ARG A 165 6.07 -24.88 1.96
C ARG A 165 5.81 -26.30 2.47
N GLN A 166 4.66 -26.88 2.12
CA GLN A 166 4.32 -28.27 2.42
C GLN A 166 4.85 -29.26 1.36
N GLY A 167 5.58 -28.77 0.36
CA GLY A 167 6.21 -29.60 -0.66
C GLY A 167 5.27 -29.98 -1.81
N ASP A 168 4.16 -29.27 -2.03
CA ASP A 168 3.29 -29.52 -3.18
C ASP A 168 3.89 -28.94 -4.47
N PRO A 169 4.37 -29.78 -5.42
CA PRO A 169 4.95 -29.30 -6.67
C PRO A 169 3.92 -28.71 -7.64
N LYS A 170 2.62 -28.89 -7.37
CA LYS A 170 1.52 -28.35 -8.20
C LYS A 170 1.14 -26.93 -7.82
N ALA A 171 1.61 -26.43 -6.68
CA ALA A 171 1.35 -25.08 -6.20
C ALA A 171 2.17 -24.02 -6.96
N LYS A 172 1.97 -23.93 -8.28
CA LYS A 172 2.63 -22.95 -9.16
C LYS A 172 1.94 -21.59 -9.09
N GLU A 173 2.74 -20.52 -9.10
CA GLU A 173 2.24 -19.15 -9.21
C GLU A 173 1.59 -18.96 -10.60
N PHE A 174 0.58 -18.10 -10.68
CA PHE A 174 -0.11 -17.70 -11.93
C PHE A 174 -0.64 -18.86 -12.79
N ALA A 175 -0.80 -20.03 -12.18
CA ALA A 175 -1.37 -21.22 -12.83
C ALA A 175 -2.85 -21.02 -13.14
N GLU A 176 -3.58 -20.30 -12.28
CA GLU A 176 -5.02 -20.07 -12.42
C GLU A 176 -5.36 -18.59 -12.27
N ARG A 177 -5.93 -18.02 -13.33
CA ARG A 177 -6.27 -16.59 -13.39
C ARG A 177 -7.26 -16.15 -12.31
N GLY A 178 -8.08 -17.08 -11.82
CA GLY A 178 -9.04 -16.87 -10.73
C GLY A 178 -8.42 -16.86 -9.33
N HIS A 179 -7.09 -16.90 -9.19
CA HIS A 179 -6.43 -16.82 -7.89
C HIS A 179 -6.03 -15.43 -7.43
N PHE A 180 -6.21 -14.40 -8.28
CA PHE A 180 -6.10 -12.99 -7.87
C PHE A 180 -4.72 -12.60 -7.27
N GLU A 181 -3.64 -13.23 -7.74
CA GLU A 181 -2.28 -13.02 -7.22
C GLU A 181 -1.80 -11.57 -7.41
N THR A 182 -1.98 -11.00 -8.61
CA THR A 182 -1.65 -9.58 -8.84
C THR A 182 -2.56 -8.64 -8.04
N TYR A 183 -3.83 -9.03 -7.82
CA TYR A 183 -4.78 -8.23 -7.06
C TYR A 183 -4.40 -8.11 -5.58
N ASN A 184 -3.99 -9.22 -4.95
CA ASN A 184 -3.54 -9.23 -3.56
C ASN A 184 -2.24 -8.42 -3.40
N MET A 185 -1.30 -8.57 -4.33
CA MET A 185 -0.08 -7.76 -4.35
C MET A 185 -0.35 -6.27 -4.55
N GLY A 186 -1.35 -5.90 -5.36
CA GLY A 186 -1.77 -4.52 -5.53
C GLY A 186 -2.27 -3.91 -4.21
N HIS A 187 -3.09 -4.64 -3.46
CA HIS A 187 -3.55 -4.18 -2.14
C HIS A 187 -2.43 -4.10 -1.11
N LEU A 188 -1.43 -4.98 -1.16
CA LEU A 188 -0.22 -4.84 -0.34
C LEU A 188 0.47 -3.50 -0.62
N MET A 189 0.65 -3.15 -1.89
CA MET A 189 1.32 -1.90 -2.27
C MET A 189 0.56 -0.66 -1.84
N THR A 190 -0.76 -0.62 -2.05
CA THR A 190 -1.59 0.51 -1.62
C THR A 190 -1.59 0.66 -0.10
N ALA A 191 -1.83 -0.43 0.64
CA ALA A 191 -1.81 -0.43 2.11
C ALA A 191 -0.43 0.02 2.66
N ALA A 192 0.65 -0.43 2.04
CA ALA A 192 2.01 -0.04 2.40
C ALA A 192 2.27 1.47 2.23
N CYS A 193 1.79 2.04 1.12
CA CYS A 193 1.92 3.47 0.84
C CYS A 193 1.15 4.31 1.86
N VAL A 194 -0.09 3.93 2.16
CA VAL A 194 -0.92 4.62 3.17
C VAL A 194 -0.30 4.50 4.56
N HIS A 195 0.15 3.31 4.95
CA HIS A 195 0.86 3.09 6.21
C HIS A 195 2.10 3.99 6.33
N HIS A 196 2.93 4.05 5.29
CA HIS A 196 4.12 4.89 5.29
C HIS A 196 3.77 6.37 5.48
N ARG A 197 2.73 6.88 4.82
CA ARG A 197 2.29 8.27 5.01
C ARG A 197 1.72 8.55 6.39
N ALA A 198 1.04 7.59 6.99
CA ALA A 198 0.44 7.72 8.31
C ALA A 198 1.50 7.70 9.44
N THR A 199 2.47 6.80 9.34
CA THR A 199 3.43 6.49 10.43
C THR A 199 4.84 7.01 10.18
N GLY A 200 5.23 7.23 8.93
CA GLY A 200 6.61 7.47 8.50
C GLY A 200 7.48 6.19 8.44
N LYS A 201 6.95 5.03 8.86
CA LYS A 201 7.70 3.76 8.89
C LYS A 201 7.80 3.14 7.50
N THR A 202 8.89 2.43 7.24
CA THR A 202 9.16 1.75 5.97
C THR A 202 9.00 0.24 6.05
N THR A 203 8.56 -0.31 7.19
CA THR A 203 8.44 -1.74 7.44
C THR A 203 7.54 -2.42 6.40
N LEU A 204 6.27 -1.99 6.25
CA LEU A 204 5.39 -2.53 5.20
C LEU A 204 5.79 -2.08 3.78
N LEU A 205 6.34 -0.86 3.64
CA LEU A 205 6.82 -0.35 2.36
C LEU A 205 7.91 -1.25 1.77
N THR A 206 8.80 -1.78 2.61
CA THR A 206 9.84 -2.72 2.18
C THR A 206 9.27 -3.99 1.57
N LEU A 207 8.19 -4.53 2.14
CA LEU A 207 7.50 -5.72 1.62
C LEU A 207 6.83 -5.41 0.27
N ALA A 208 6.18 -4.24 0.14
CA ALA A 208 5.57 -3.81 -1.10
C ALA A 208 6.59 -3.60 -2.23
N ARG A 209 7.77 -3.04 -1.92
CA ARG A 209 8.87 -2.90 -2.89
C ARG A 209 9.34 -4.26 -3.40
N LYS A 210 9.50 -5.25 -2.53
CA LYS A 210 9.83 -6.62 -2.93
C LYS A 210 8.75 -7.26 -3.83
N ALA A 211 7.48 -7.02 -3.54
CA ALA A 211 6.39 -7.49 -4.40
C ALA A 211 6.43 -6.80 -5.79
N ALA A 212 6.77 -5.51 -5.84
CA ALA A 212 6.95 -4.81 -7.11
C ALA A 212 8.17 -5.34 -7.88
N ASP A 213 9.28 -5.64 -7.21
CA ASP A 213 10.46 -6.27 -7.82
C ASP A 213 10.12 -7.65 -8.41
N TYR A 214 9.25 -8.41 -7.73
CA TYR A 214 8.74 -9.68 -8.23
C TYR A 214 7.92 -9.51 -9.53
N LEU A 215 6.98 -8.55 -9.56
CA LEU A 215 6.21 -8.24 -10.76
C LEU A 215 7.10 -7.72 -11.90
N GLU A 216 8.10 -6.90 -11.60
CA GLU A 216 9.07 -6.40 -12.58
C GLU A 216 9.83 -7.54 -13.26
N ARG A 217 10.27 -8.55 -12.49
CA ARG A 217 10.89 -9.75 -13.07
C ARG A 217 9.92 -10.56 -13.92
N LEU A 218 8.66 -10.72 -13.49
CA LEU A 218 7.65 -11.42 -14.28
C LEU A 218 7.32 -10.73 -15.60
N CYS A 219 7.38 -9.40 -15.65
CA CYS A 219 7.22 -8.65 -16.90
C CYS A 219 8.25 -9.05 -17.96
N LEU A 220 9.44 -9.49 -17.52
CA LEU A 220 10.55 -9.91 -18.39
C LEU A 220 10.52 -11.42 -18.67
N SER A 221 10.28 -12.24 -17.65
CA SER A 221 10.42 -13.70 -17.75
C SER A 221 9.16 -14.41 -18.23
N ALA A 222 7.97 -13.89 -17.93
CA ALA A 222 6.69 -14.55 -18.20
C ALA A 222 5.56 -13.56 -18.56
N PRO A 223 5.75 -12.66 -19.55
CA PRO A 223 4.76 -11.61 -19.87
C PRO A 223 3.39 -12.16 -20.28
N ALA A 224 3.33 -13.29 -20.99
CA ALA A 224 2.06 -13.90 -21.40
C ALA A 224 1.26 -14.48 -20.21
N ASP A 225 1.95 -15.11 -19.26
CA ASP A 225 1.31 -15.60 -18.03
C ASP A 225 0.84 -14.43 -17.17
N LEU A 226 1.65 -13.38 -17.03
CA LEU A 226 1.27 -12.18 -16.31
C LEU A 226 0.03 -11.50 -16.93
N ALA A 227 0.01 -11.35 -18.27
CA ALA A 227 -1.15 -10.83 -19.00
C ALA A 227 -2.43 -11.64 -18.72
N ARG A 228 -2.36 -12.96 -18.83
CA ARG A 228 -3.50 -13.88 -18.56
C ARG A 228 -4.07 -13.72 -17.15
N ASN A 229 -3.21 -13.42 -16.18
CA ASN A 229 -3.53 -13.36 -14.75
C ASN A 229 -3.71 -11.94 -14.19
N ALA A 230 -3.64 -10.89 -15.03
CA ALA A 230 -3.90 -9.51 -14.64
C ALA A 230 -5.42 -9.24 -14.47
N ILE A 231 -6.09 -10.06 -13.65
CA ILE A 231 -7.51 -9.90 -13.31
C ILE A 231 -7.66 -9.06 -12.06
N CYS A 232 -8.70 -8.22 -12.03
CA CYS A 232 -9.02 -7.35 -10.90
C CYS A 232 -7.83 -6.41 -10.60
N PRO A 233 -7.67 -5.36 -11.42
CA PRO A 233 -6.37 -4.76 -11.69
C PRO A 233 -5.87 -3.75 -10.63
N SER A 234 -5.86 -4.14 -9.34
CA SER A 234 -5.39 -3.27 -8.26
C SER A 234 -3.88 -3.00 -8.29
N HIS A 235 -3.08 -3.87 -8.93
CA HIS A 235 -1.63 -3.71 -9.05
C HIS A 235 -1.21 -2.46 -9.84
N TYR A 236 -2.01 -1.98 -10.80
CA TYR A 236 -1.71 -0.71 -11.48
C TYR A 236 -1.77 0.46 -10.50
N MET A 237 -2.82 0.52 -9.67
CA MET A 237 -2.94 1.53 -8.60
C MET A 237 -1.79 1.41 -7.62
N GLY A 238 -1.50 0.20 -7.14
CA GLY A 238 -0.45 -0.05 -6.15
C GLY A 238 0.94 0.37 -6.62
N VAL A 239 1.33 0.03 -7.86
CA VAL A 239 2.63 0.40 -8.42
C VAL A 239 2.72 1.91 -8.72
N ALA A 240 1.64 2.52 -9.22
CA ALA A 240 1.58 3.97 -9.39
C ALA A 240 1.74 4.69 -8.04
N GLU A 241 1.13 4.15 -6.98
CA GLU A 241 1.25 4.71 -5.64
C GLU A 241 2.65 4.55 -5.04
N LEU A 242 3.31 3.41 -5.29
CA LEU A 242 4.72 3.23 -4.93
C LEU A 242 5.61 4.27 -5.59
N TYR A 243 5.39 4.61 -6.87
CA TYR A 243 6.09 5.72 -7.51
C TYR A 243 5.81 7.04 -6.79
N ARG A 244 4.55 7.34 -6.43
CA ARG A 244 4.21 8.57 -5.71
C ARG A 244 4.87 8.65 -4.33
N VAL A 245 4.99 7.54 -3.61
CA VAL A 245 5.64 7.51 -2.28
C VAL A 245 7.16 7.57 -2.36
N THR A 246 7.77 6.73 -3.20
CA THR A 246 9.23 6.53 -3.21
C THR A 246 9.97 7.47 -4.16
N ARG A 247 9.26 7.97 -5.19
CA ARG A 247 9.81 8.72 -6.32
C ARG A 247 10.83 7.95 -7.15
N GLU A 248 10.89 6.62 -7.01
CA GLU A 248 11.75 5.77 -7.84
C GLU A 248 11.15 5.63 -9.25
N PRO A 249 11.79 6.16 -10.31
CA PRO A 249 11.23 6.18 -11.67
C PRO A 249 10.89 4.80 -12.22
N ARG A 250 11.59 3.75 -11.75
CA ARG A 250 11.34 2.37 -12.14
C ARG A 250 9.92 1.89 -11.84
N TYR A 251 9.27 2.38 -10.78
CA TYR A 251 7.87 2.01 -10.50
C TYR A 251 6.90 2.64 -11.50
N LEU A 252 7.16 3.87 -11.96
CA LEU A 252 6.36 4.45 -13.05
C LEU A 252 6.58 3.68 -14.37
N ALA A 253 7.83 3.28 -14.64
CA ALA A 253 8.13 2.43 -15.80
C ALA A 253 7.44 1.07 -15.70
N LEU A 254 7.41 0.45 -14.51
CA LEU A 254 6.70 -0.79 -14.24
C LEU A 254 5.19 -0.64 -14.44
N ALA A 255 4.57 0.44 -13.94
CA ALA A 255 3.14 0.70 -14.16
C ALA A 255 2.81 0.77 -15.66
N ARG A 256 3.61 1.52 -16.45
CA ARG A 256 3.46 1.55 -17.91
C ARG A 256 3.63 0.16 -18.53
N LYS A 257 4.65 -0.58 -18.11
CA LYS A 257 4.94 -1.91 -18.66
C LYS A 257 3.82 -2.91 -18.38
N LEU A 258 3.21 -2.86 -17.20
CA LEU A 258 2.09 -3.72 -16.83
C LEU A 258 0.85 -3.42 -17.69
N LEU A 259 0.61 -2.16 -18.06
CA LEU A 259 -0.47 -1.77 -18.99
C LEU A 259 -0.17 -2.28 -20.41
N GLU A 260 1.07 -2.16 -20.89
CA GLU A 260 1.52 -2.74 -22.16
C GLU A 260 1.34 -4.27 -22.18
N ILE A 261 1.61 -4.95 -21.05
CA ILE A 261 1.41 -6.40 -20.91
C ILE A 261 -0.09 -6.76 -20.91
N ARG A 262 -0.96 -5.94 -20.30
CA ARG A 262 -2.42 -6.14 -20.37
C ARG A 262 -2.90 -6.18 -21.83
N ASP A 263 -2.33 -5.34 -22.67
CA ASP A 263 -2.67 -5.23 -24.10
C ASP A 263 -2.20 -6.45 -24.93
N LEU A 264 -1.59 -7.47 -24.31
CA LEU A 264 -1.37 -8.79 -24.92
C LEU A 264 -2.62 -9.70 -24.86
N VAL A 265 -3.61 -9.38 -24.02
CA VAL A 265 -4.83 -10.18 -23.86
C VAL A 265 -5.84 -10.05 -25.01
N PRO A 266 -6.07 -8.86 -25.62
CA PRO A 266 -6.98 -8.72 -26.76
C PRO A 266 -6.72 -9.75 -27.88
N GLY A 267 -7.79 -10.34 -28.41
CA GLY A 267 -7.69 -11.37 -29.45
C GLY A 267 -7.37 -12.79 -28.95
N THR A 268 -7.08 -12.98 -27.66
CA THR A 268 -6.91 -14.30 -27.06
C THR A 268 -8.25 -14.89 -26.56
N PRO A 269 -8.34 -16.21 -26.30
CA PRO A 269 -9.52 -16.82 -25.69
C PRO A 269 -9.86 -16.29 -24.28
N PHE A 270 -8.95 -15.56 -23.65
CA PHE A 270 -9.13 -15.01 -22.30
C PHE A 270 -9.75 -13.61 -22.29
N ALA A 271 -9.76 -12.94 -23.44
CA ALA A 271 -10.21 -11.56 -23.62
C ALA A 271 -11.70 -11.41 -23.31
N SER A 272 -12.06 -10.45 -22.46
CA SER A 272 -13.43 -10.31 -21.98
C SER A 272 -13.76 -8.88 -21.56
N ASP A 273 -15.01 -8.48 -21.78
CA ASP A 273 -15.54 -7.25 -21.18
C ASP A 273 -15.48 -7.33 -19.66
N GLN A 274 -15.68 -8.52 -19.06
CA GLN A 274 -15.69 -8.72 -17.61
C GLN A 274 -14.42 -8.20 -16.93
N ASN A 275 -13.25 -8.31 -17.57
CA ASN A 275 -11.97 -7.82 -17.05
C ASN A 275 -11.45 -6.59 -17.82
N GLN A 276 -12.29 -5.98 -18.67
CA GLN A 276 -11.96 -4.81 -19.46
C GLN A 276 -10.69 -5.01 -20.28
N ASP A 277 -10.47 -6.19 -20.86
CA ASP A 277 -9.28 -6.56 -21.62
C ASP A 277 -9.60 -7.11 -23.03
N ARG A 278 -10.84 -6.91 -23.49
CA ARG A 278 -11.28 -7.28 -24.84
C ARG A 278 -10.57 -6.49 -25.94
N VAL A 279 -10.30 -5.21 -25.68
CA VAL A 279 -9.58 -4.31 -26.60
C VAL A 279 -8.41 -3.64 -25.87
N PRO A 280 -7.39 -3.16 -26.61
CA PRO A 280 -6.31 -2.40 -26.02
C PRO A 280 -6.83 -1.20 -25.22
N LEU A 281 -6.14 -0.83 -24.13
CA LEU A 281 -6.62 0.21 -23.22
C LEU A 281 -6.90 1.54 -23.94
N ALA A 282 -6.01 1.95 -24.84
CA ALA A 282 -6.13 3.18 -25.61
C ALA A 282 -7.31 3.20 -26.60
N GLN A 283 -7.92 2.03 -26.89
CA GLN A 283 -9.07 1.90 -27.79
C GLN A 283 -10.40 1.78 -27.04
N MET A 284 -10.38 1.76 -25.70
CA MET A 284 -11.60 1.68 -24.90
C MET A 284 -12.37 3.00 -24.96
N THR A 285 -13.62 2.96 -25.44
CA THR A 285 -14.51 4.13 -25.52
C THR A 285 -15.75 4.02 -24.62
N THR A 286 -15.98 2.85 -24.01
CA THR A 286 -17.14 2.56 -23.15
C THR A 286 -16.71 1.79 -21.91
N ALA A 287 -17.26 2.16 -20.75
CA ALA A 287 -17.10 1.38 -19.51
C ALA A 287 -18.04 0.17 -19.54
N VAL A 288 -17.47 -1.05 -19.56
CA VAL A 288 -18.20 -2.32 -19.67
C VAL A 288 -17.66 -3.37 -18.69
N GLY A 289 -18.47 -4.41 -18.44
CA GLY A 289 -18.11 -5.55 -17.60
C GLY A 289 -18.16 -5.28 -16.10
N HIS A 290 -17.26 -5.91 -15.34
CA HIS A 290 -17.27 -5.82 -13.89
C HIS A 290 -16.89 -4.42 -13.39
N ALA A 291 -17.85 -3.71 -12.78
CA ALA A 291 -17.70 -2.31 -12.36
C ALA A 291 -16.43 -2.03 -11.51
N VAL A 292 -16.12 -2.90 -10.54
CA VAL A 292 -14.91 -2.72 -9.70
C VAL A 292 -13.63 -2.84 -10.52
N ARG A 293 -13.57 -3.78 -11.48
CA ARG A 293 -12.35 -4.03 -12.25
C ARG A 293 -12.07 -2.88 -13.20
N ALA A 294 -13.13 -2.35 -13.82
CA ALA A 294 -13.08 -1.15 -14.63
C ALA A 294 -12.55 0.03 -13.82
N ASN A 295 -13.13 0.30 -12.64
CA ASN A 295 -12.71 1.42 -11.80
C ASN A 295 -11.26 1.29 -11.31
N TYR A 296 -10.79 0.09 -10.96
CA TYR A 296 -9.39 -0.13 -10.57
C TYR A 296 -8.44 0.10 -11.74
N LEU A 297 -8.80 -0.34 -12.95
CA LEU A 297 -8.01 -0.10 -14.15
C LEU A 297 -7.91 1.39 -14.44
N TYR A 298 -9.05 2.10 -14.43
CA TYR A 298 -9.09 3.52 -14.75
C TYR A 298 -8.35 4.36 -13.70
N ALA A 299 -8.49 4.03 -12.42
CA ALA A 299 -7.76 4.71 -11.34
C ALA A 299 -6.25 4.45 -11.41
N GLY A 300 -5.81 3.28 -11.87
CA GLY A 300 -4.39 2.98 -12.09
C GLY A 300 -3.82 3.61 -13.36
N ALA A 301 -4.65 3.82 -14.39
CA ALA A 301 -4.26 4.44 -15.66
C ALA A 301 -4.20 5.98 -15.60
N ALA A 302 -4.99 6.61 -14.71
CA ALA A 302 -5.05 8.06 -14.49
C ALA A 302 -3.88 8.60 -13.64
#